data_AF-A0A945N335-F1
#
_entry.id   AF-A0A945N335-F1
#
_cell.length_a   1.000
_cell.length_b   1.000
_cell.length_c   1.000
_cell.angle_alpha   90.00
_cell.angle_beta   90.00
_cell.angle_gamma   90.00
#
_symmetry.space_group_name_H-M   'P 1'
#
loop_
_entity.id
_entity.type
_entity.pdbx_description
1 polymer ?
#
loop_
_entity_poly.entity_id
_entity_poly.type
_entity_poly.pdbx_seq_one_letter_code
_entity_poly.pdbx_strand_id
1 'polypeptide(L)'
;MDFETAHSSFRWADVLDSLGWSADGPINIGATIDRNAASGGTAIDWHGADGSQRALTFAELAEASNRFASVLAGLGVSKGDRVAVIMPR
;
A
#
# COMPACT_ATOMS: atom_id res chain seq x y z
N MET A 1 21.23 -8.81 -14.37
CA MET A 1 21.96 -7.54 -14.24
C MET A 1 22.95 -7.74 -13.10
N ASP A 2 24.24 -7.51 -13.32
CA ASP A 2 25.23 -7.56 -12.24
C ASP A 2 25.22 -6.27 -11.42
N PHE A 3 25.86 -6.32 -10.26
CA PHE A 3 25.90 -5.19 -9.33
C PHE A 3 26.60 -3.96 -9.91
N GLU A 4 27.67 -4.16 -10.67
CA GLU A 4 28.49 -3.08 -11.23
C GLU A 4 27.72 -2.27 -12.28
N THR A 5 26.96 -2.95 -13.13
CA THR A 5 26.04 -2.32 -14.08
C THR A 5 24.92 -1.59 -13.34
N ALA A 6 24.29 -2.21 -12.34
CA ALA A 6 23.22 -1.59 -11.57
C ALA A 6 23.69 -0.33 -10.82
N HIS A 7 24.92 -0.33 -10.29
CA HIS A 7 25.50 0.80 -9.58
C HIS A 7 25.81 1.98 -10.53
N SER A 8 26.49 1.70 -11.64
CA SER A 8 26.93 2.73 -12.59
C SER A 8 25.79 3.36 -13.40
N SER A 9 24.68 2.64 -13.59
CA SER A 9 23.50 3.12 -14.32
C SER A 9 22.36 3.62 -13.41
N PHE A 10 22.53 3.60 -12.09
CA PHE A 10 21.47 3.97 -11.14
C PHE A 10 20.99 5.41 -11.32
N ARG A 11 19.67 5.60 -11.38
CA ARG A 11 19.03 6.92 -11.37
C ARG A 11 17.84 6.91 -10.43
N TRP A 12 17.75 7.93 -9.57
CA TRP A 12 16.58 8.12 -8.70
C TRP A 12 15.27 8.28 -9.47
N ALA A 13 15.32 8.87 -10.66
CA ALA A 13 14.15 9.01 -11.53
C ALA A 13 13.53 7.65 -11.89
N ASP A 14 14.34 6.65 -12.19
CA ASP A 14 13.88 5.31 -12.59
C ASP A 14 13.21 4.59 -11.40
N VAL A 15 13.73 4.82 -10.19
CA VAL A 15 13.11 4.30 -8.95
C VAL A 15 11.75 4.95 -8.72
N LEU A 16 11.67 6.27 -8.80
CA LEU A 16 10.42 7.00 -8.60
C LEU A 16 9.36 6.59 -9.65
N ASP A 17 9.76 6.46 -10.91
CA ASP A 17 8.88 5.99 -12.00
C ASP A 17 8.37 4.56 -11.75
N SER A 18 9.24 3.64 -11.30
CA SER A 18 8.82 2.27 -10.95
C SER A 18 7.81 2.23 -9.79
N LEU A 19 7.93 3.18 -8.85
CA LEU A 19 6.98 3.37 -7.76
C LEU A 19 5.75 4.18 -8.20
N GLY A 20 5.73 4.70 -9.43
CA GLY A 20 4.73 5.62 -9.98
C GLY A 20 4.56 6.86 -9.11
N TRP A 21 5.68 7.35 -8.58
CA TRP A 21 5.80 8.58 -7.80
C TRP A 21 6.55 9.62 -8.63
N SER A 22 6.38 10.89 -8.32
CA SER A 22 7.20 11.97 -8.86
C SER A 22 7.95 12.68 -7.74
N ALA A 23 9.08 13.32 -8.07
CA ALA A 23 9.93 13.98 -7.08
C ALA A 23 9.20 15.11 -6.32
N ASP A 24 8.30 15.81 -7.01
CA ASP A 24 7.60 17.00 -6.49
C ASP A 24 6.09 16.75 -6.28
N GLY A 25 5.61 15.53 -6.52
CA GLY A 25 4.19 15.19 -6.44
C GLY A 25 3.76 14.72 -5.05
N PRO A 26 2.44 14.80 -4.75
CA PRO A 26 1.92 14.20 -3.53
C PRO A 26 2.07 12.67 -3.58
N ILE A 27 2.58 12.10 -2.49
CA ILE A 27 2.71 10.65 -2.33
C ILE A 27 1.59 10.13 -1.43
N ASN A 28 0.91 9.08 -1.88
CA ASN A 28 0.01 8.27 -1.07
C ASN A 28 0.48 6.82 -1.10
N ILE A 29 0.91 6.28 0.04
CA ILE A 29 1.38 4.90 0.14
C ILE A 29 0.25 3.90 -0.17
N GLY A 30 -0.99 4.24 0.17
CA GLY A 30 -2.17 3.42 -0.14
C GLY A 30 -2.39 3.25 -1.65
N ALA A 31 -1.89 4.17 -2.48
CA ALA A 31 -2.03 4.09 -3.94
C ALA A 31 -1.31 2.86 -4.54
N THR A 32 -0.36 2.26 -3.81
CA THR A 32 0.24 0.97 -4.21
C THR A 32 -0.80 -0.15 -4.22
N ILE A 33 -1.75 -0.15 -3.28
CA ILE A 33 -2.84 -1.13 -3.23
C ILE A 33 -3.76 -0.90 -4.44
N ASP A 34 -4.15 0.34 -4.69
CA ASP A 34 -5.06 0.71 -5.78
C ASP A 34 -4.50 0.35 -7.16
N ARG A 35 -3.20 0.61 -7.40
CA ARG A 35 -2.53 0.24 -8.66
C ARG A 35 -2.61 -1.26 -8.95
N ASN A 36 -2.53 -2.08 -7.91
CA ASN A 36 -2.55 -3.52 -8.03
C ASN A 36 -3.95 -4.13 -7.92
N ALA A 37 -5.00 -3.33 -7.63
CA ALA A 37 -6.36 -3.83 -7.43
C ALA A 37 -6.89 -4.62 -8.64
N ALA A 38 -6.54 -4.22 -9.87
CA ALA A 38 -6.94 -4.90 -11.09
C ALA A 38 -6.10 -6.15 -11.43
N SER A 39 -5.02 -6.42 -10.70
CA SER A 39 -4.11 -7.55 -10.99
C SER A 39 -4.72 -8.93 -10.70
N GLY A 40 -5.76 -8.99 -9.85
CA GLY A 40 -6.29 -10.25 -9.32
C GLY A 40 -5.35 -10.96 -8.34
N GLY A 41 -4.19 -10.35 -8.00
CA GLY A 41 -3.21 -10.95 -7.11
C GLY A 41 -3.62 -10.91 -5.63
N THR A 42 -3.11 -11.88 -4.87
CA THR A 42 -3.17 -11.87 -3.40
C THR A 42 -2.25 -10.79 -2.85
N ALA A 43 -2.79 -9.89 -2.04
CA ALA A 43 -2.05 -8.84 -1.34
C ALA A 43 -1.59 -9.29 0.04
N ILE A 44 -2.45 -10.01 0.77
CA ILE A 44 -2.16 -10.51 2.12
C ILE A 44 -2.56 -11.97 2.17
N ASP A 45 -1.63 -12.83 2.59
CA ASP A 45 -1.93 -14.18 3.04
C ASP A 45 -1.84 -14.18 4.57
N TRP A 46 -3.00 -14.18 5.22
CA TRP A 46 -3.12 -14.04 6.67
C TRP A 46 -3.33 -15.40 7.33
N HIS A 47 -2.57 -15.63 8.41
CA HIS A 47 -2.64 -16.83 9.24
C HIS A 47 -2.95 -16.44 10.68
N GLY A 48 -4.11 -16.87 11.18
CA GLY A 48 -4.56 -16.65 12.54
C GLY A 48 -3.91 -17.61 13.54
N ALA A 49 -3.84 -17.19 14.80
CA ALA A 49 -3.30 -18.00 15.89
C ALA A 49 -4.13 -19.27 16.20
N ASP A 50 -5.40 -19.28 15.80
CA ASP A 50 -6.33 -20.41 15.87
C ASP A 50 -6.20 -21.38 14.68
N GLY A 51 -5.26 -21.11 13.76
CA GLY A 51 -5.06 -21.89 12.54
C GLY A 51 -5.95 -21.46 11.38
N SER A 52 -6.78 -20.42 11.54
CA SER A 52 -7.53 -19.84 10.43
C SER A 52 -6.61 -19.25 9.37
N GLN A 53 -7.05 -19.28 8.12
CA GLN A 53 -6.29 -18.75 6.99
C GLN A 53 -7.19 -17.89 6.12
N ARG A 54 -6.64 -16.80 5.60
CA ARG A 54 -7.35 -15.92 4.68
C ARG A 54 -6.39 -15.26 3.71
N ALA A 55 -6.60 -15.52 2.43
CA ALA A 55 -6.05 -14.70 1.37
C ALA A 55 -6.97 -13.49 1.13
N LEU A 56 -6.37 -12.30 1.08
CA LEU A 56 -7.02 -11.05 0.66
C LEU A 56 -6.37 -10.62 -0.64
N THR A 57 -7.18 -10.42 -1.68
CA THR A 57 -6.73 -9.83 -2.94
C THR A 57 -6.46 -8.34 -2.79
N PHE A 58 -5.72 -7.75 -3.72
CA PHE A 58 -5.55 -6.29 -3.77
C PHE A 58 -6.88 -5.54 -3.90
N ALA A 59 -7.85 -6.10 -4.63
CA ALA A 59 -9.18 -5.51 -4.77
C ALA A 59 -9.94 -5.49 -3.43
N GLU A 60 -9.95 -6.60 -2.70
CA GLU A 60 -10.60 -6.68 -1.38
C GLU A 60 -9.92 -5.77 -0.35
N LEU A 61 -8.59 -5.68 -0.39
CA LEU A 61 -7.84 -4.79 0.47
C LEU A 61 -8.12 -3.32 0.16
N ALA A 62 -8.20 -2.94 -1.11
CA ALA A 62 -8.58 -1.60 -1.53
C ALA A 62 -9.98 -1.24 -1.03
N GLU A 63 -10.96 -2.14 -1.18
CA GLU A 63 -12.32 -1.93 -0.71
C GLU A 63 -12.38 -1.77 0.82
N ALA A 64 -11.70 -2.65 1.57
CA ALA A 64 -11.64 -2.58 3.02
C ALA A 64 -10.97 -1.28 3.53
N SER A 65 -9.88 -0.88 2.88
CA SER A 65 -9.18 0.37 3.17
C SER A 65 -10.07 1.59 2.93
N ASN A 66 -10.78 1.63 1.79
CA ASN A 66 -11.70 2.72 1.45
C ASN A 66 -12.88 2.83 2.42
N ARG A 67 -13.43 1.70 2.86
CA ARG A 67 -14.47 1.69 3.90
C ARG A 67 -13.95 2.26 5.21
N PHE A 68 -12.75 1.86 5.65
CA PHE A 68 -12.14 2.37 6.87
C PHE A 68 -11.82 3.87 6.78
N ALA A 69 -11.26 4.32 5.66
CA ALA A 69 -11.00 5.74 5.40
C ALA A 69 -12.29 6.58 5.43
N SER A 70 -13.39 6.05 4.88
CA SER A 70 -14.70 6.71 4.90
C SER A 70 -15.24 6.87 6.33
N VAL A 71 -15.04 5.85 7.19
CA VAL A 71 -15.40 5.94 8.63
C VAL A 71 -14.57 7.02 9.32
N LEU A 72 -13.25 7.05 9.11
CA LEU A 72 -12.38 8.08 9.71
C LEU A 72 -12.79 9.49 9.28
N ALA A 73 -13.09 9.69 7.99
CA ALA A 73 -13.59 10.95 7.47
C ALA A 73 -14.93 11.34 8.11
N GLY A 74 -15.84 10.39 8.29
CA GLY A 74 -17.12 10.59 9.00
C GLY A 74 -16.95 10.96 10.48
N LEU A 75 -15.85 10.55 11.11
CA LEU A 75 -15.46 10.95 12.47
C LEU A 75 -14.71 12.29 12.53
N GLY A 76 -14.52 12.96 11.39
CA GLY A 76 -13.88 14.27 11.29
C GLY A 76 -12.36 14.24 11.11
N VAL A 77 -11.76 13.05 10.94
CA VAL A 77 -10.32 12.93 10.71
C VAL A 77 -9.95 13.58 9.38
N SER A 78 -8.97 14.47 9.43
CA SER A 78 -8.51 15.27 8.31
C SER A 78 -7.01 15.08 8.06
N LYS A 79 -6.53 15.56 6.89
CA LYS A 79 -5.10 15.52 6.56
C LYS A 79 -4.29 16.25 7.64
N GLY A 80 -3.31 15.55 8.23
CA GLY A 80 -2.46 16.06 9.31
C GLY A 80 -2.86 15.57 10.70
N ASP A 81 -4.06 15.01 10.84
CA ASP A 81 -4.48 14.37 12.09
C ASP A 81 -3.77 13.04 12.30
N ARG A 82 -3.61 12.67 13.58
CA ARG A 82 -2.91 11.46 14.00
C ARG A 82 -3.94 10.45 14.51
N VAL A 83 -3.91 9.24 13.95
CA VAL A 83 -4.77 8.12 14.36
C VAL A 83 -3.87 7.05 14.98
N ALA A 84 -4.10 6.73 16.25
CA ALA A 84 -3.41 5.61 16.90
C ALA A 84 -4.17 4.30 16.63
N VAL A 85 -3.43 3.23 16.33
CA VAL A 85 -3.98 1.90 16.07
C VAL A 85 -3.43 0.93 17.11
N ILE A 86 -4.33 0.24 17.82
CA ILE A 86 -4.00 -0.78 18.80
C ILE A 86 -4.78 -2.04 18.42
N MET A 87 -4.09 -3.00 17.80
CA MET A 87 -4.70 -4.23 17.29
C MET A 87 -3.72 -5.41 17.44
N PRO A 88 -4.21 -6.65 17.64
CA PRO A 88 -3.41 -7.86 17.46
C PRO A 88 -3.05 -8.06 15.98
N ARG A 89 -2.10 -8.96 15.71
CA ARG A 89 -1.66 -9.33 14.35
C ARG A 89 -2.36 -10.61 13.89
#